data_AF-A0A1M5DC15-F1
#
_entry.id   AF-A0A1M5DC15-F1
#
_cell.length_a   1.000
_cell.length_b   1.000
_cell.length_c   1.000
_cell.angle_alpha   90.00
_cell.angle_beta   90.00
_cell.angle_gamma   90.00
#
_symmetry.space_group_name_H-M   'P 1'
#
loop_
_entity.id
_entity.type
_entity.pdbx_description
1 polymer ?
#
loop_
_entity_poly.entity_id
_entity_poly.type
_entity_poly.pdbx_seq_one_letter_code
_entity_poly.pdbx_strand_id
1 'polypeptide(L)'
;MAHPNLTLIGALRQAAQNLREGAHYAWGHHGSCNCGHVLQTVTHLSKEEILKHAHTGIGEWTEIAEEYCGVTNAPAYMLISRLEAIGLTPPDIHHLEYLNNKEVLQRLPGGFRWLKKNVREDVVVYFETYAAWLEERLLNYIEIPKPEEAVPVFA
;
A
#
# COMPACT_ATOMS: atom_id res chain seq x y z
N MET A 1 9.37 2.71 7.58
CA MET A 1 8.00 3.23 7.78
C MET A 1 7.64 4.01 6.56
N ALA A 2 6.46 3.76 6.01
CA ALA A 2 6.09 4.33 4.71
C ALA A 2 6.06 5.85 4.73
N HIS A 3 6.47 6.44 3.61
CA HIS A 3 6.44 7.87 3.35
C HIS A 3 5.02 8.27 2.91
N PRO A 4 4.26 9.03 3.73
CA PRO A 4 2.89 9.39 3.41
C PRO A 4 2.86 10.31 2.19
N ASN A 5 2.09 9.92 1.17
CA ASN A 5 1.89 10.70 -0.04
C ASN A 5 0.58 10.28 -0.73
N LEU A 6 0.06 11.13 -1.61
CA LEU A 6 -1.22 10.91 -2.29
C LEU A 6 -1.22 9.67 -3.18
N THR A 7 -0.07 9.31 -3.78
CA THR A 7 0.04 8.14 -4.66
C THR A 7 -0.15 6.84 -3.87
N LEU A 8 0.51 6.68 -2.72
CA LEU A 8 0.34 5.51 -1.87
C LEU A 8 -1.10 5.40 -1.33
N ILE A 9 -1.63 6.52 -0.84
CA ILE A 9 -3.00 6.59 -0.30
C ILE A 9 -4.00 6.19 -1.38
N GLY A 10 -3.87 6.74 -2.59
CA GLY A 10 -4.70 6.41 -3.73
C GLY A 10 -4.58 4.94 -4.14
N ALA A 11 -3.36 4.40 -4.18
CA ALA A 11 -3.10 3.01 -4.52
C ALA A 11 -3.77 2.03 -3.53
N LEU A 12 -3.66 2.28 -2.22
CA LEU A 12 -4.31 1.46 -1.20
C LEU A 12 -5.84 1.52 -1.31
N ARG A 13 -6.42 2.71 -1.48
CA ARG A 13 -7.87 2.90 -1.64
C ARG A 13 -8.40 2.20 -2.89
N GLN A 14 -7.72 2.35 -4.01
CA GLN A 14 -8.13 1.73 -5.26
C GLN A 14 -7.98 0.20 -5.20
N ALA A 15 -6.91 -0.33 -4.60
CA ALA A 15 -6.76 -1.77 -4.39
C ALA A 15 -7.87 -2.33 -3.50
N ALA A 16 -8.24 -1.63 -2.41
CA ALA A 16 -9.35 -2.00 -1.56
C ALA A 16 -10.70 -1.98 -2.31
N GLN A 17 -10.92 -0.97 -3.15
CA GLN A 17 -12.12 -0.87 -3.98
C GLN A 17 -12.22 -2.03 -4.98
N ASN A 18 -11.14 -2.34 -5.69
CA ASN A 18 -11.11 -3.46 -6.64
C ASN A 18 -11.44 -4.79 -5.94
N LEU A 19 -10.92 -5.01 -4.73
CA LEU A 19 -11.22 -6.19 -3.92
C LEU A 19 -12.71 -6.26 -3.53
N ARG A 20 -13.31 -5.13 -3.11
CA ARG A 20 -14.76 -5.05 -2.82
C ARG A 20 -15.62 -5.36 -4.03
N GLU A 21 -15.19 -4.91 -5.21
CA GLU A 21 -15.90 -5.12 -6.48
C GLU A 21 -15.73 -6.55 -7.03
N GLY A 22 -15.01 -7.42 -6.31
CA GLY A 22 -14.94 -8.84 -6.61
C GLY A 22 -13.69 -9.27 -7.38
N ALA A 23 -12.63 -8.44 -7.40
CA ALA A 23 -11.36 -8.86 -7.95
C ALA A 23 -10.89 -10.19 -7.33
N HIS A 24 -10.30 -11.04 -8.17
CA HIS A 24 -9.82 -12.35 -7.74
C HIS A 24 -8.73 -12.18 -6.69
N TYR A 25 -8.89 -12.85 -5.55
CA TYR A 25 -7.99 -12.74 -4.40
C TYR A 25 -7.46 -14.12 -4.01
N ALA A 26 -6.14 -14.26 -3.91
CA ALA A 26 -5.48 -15.47 -3.46
C ALA A 26 -4.11 -15.13 -2.86
N TRP A 27 -3.98 -15.27 -1.54
CA TRP A 27 -2.76 -14.90 -0.82
C TRP A 27 -1.51 -15.65 -1.32
N GLY A 28 -1.64 -16.93 -1.71
CA GLY A 28 -0.52 -17.72 -2.25
C GLY A 28 -0.20 -17.50 -3.73
N HIS A 29 -0.68 -16.40 -4.33
CA HIS A 29 -0.45 -16.06 -5.73
C HIS A 29 0.10 -14.63 -5.81
N HIS A 30 1.38 -14.43 -6.14
CA HIS A 30 2.04 -13.11 -6.13
C HIS A 30 1.28 -11.99 -6.83
N GLY A 31 0.58 -12.30 -7.93
CA GLY A 31 -0.26 -11.34 -8.66
C GLY A 31 -1.61 -11.01 -8.03
N SER A 32 -2.12 -11.81 -7.08
CA SER A 32 -3.47 -11.70 -6.50
C SER A 32 -3.47 -11.70 -4.96
N CYS A 33 -2.29 -11.59 -4.35
CA CYS A 33 -2.12 -11.41 -2.91
C CYS A 33 -2.19 -9.92 -2.55
N ASN A 34 -1.85 -9.59 -1.31
CA ASN A 34 -1.96 -8.23 -0.77
C ASN A 34 -1.08 -7.24 -1.53
N CYS A 35 0.23 -7.51 -1.62
CA CYS A 35 1.13 -6.69 -2.43
C CYS A 35 0.79 -6.77 -3.93
N GLY A 36 0.32 -7.93 -4.40
CA GLY A 36 -0.13 -8.13 -5.78
C GLY A 36 -1.23 -7.16 -6.21
N HIS A 37 -2.24 -6.93 -5.36
CA HIS A 37 -3.31 -5.97 -5.66
C HIS A 37 -2.84 -4.51 -5.70
N VAL A 38 -1.89 -4.14 -4.83
CA VAL A 38 -1.27 -2.81 -4.90
C VAL A 38 -0.44 -2.68 -6.18
N LEU A 39 0.32 -3.71 -6.54
CA LEU A 39 1.08 -3.75 -7.79
C LEU A 39 0.18 -3.62 -9.03
N GLN A 40 -0.93 -4.37 -9.13
CA GLN A 40 -1.90 -4.22 -10.22
C GLN A 40 -2.38 -2.77 -10.34
N THR A 41 -2.62 -2.11 -9.20
CA THR A 41 -3.12 -0.74 -9.15
C THR A 41 -2.09 0.27 -9.67
N VAL A 42 -0.81 0.14 -9.27
CA VAL A 42 0.22 1.15 -9.58
C VAL A 42 0.99 0.88 -10.87
N THR A 43 0.93 -0.35 -11.38
CA THR A 43 1.63 -0.75 -12.61
C THR A 43 0.69 -0.99 -13.78
N HIS A 44 -0.61 -1.18 -13.52
CA HIS A 44 -1.61 -1.64 -14.49
C HIS A 44 -1.28 -3.00 -15.14
N LEU A 45 -0.34 -3.75 -14.57
CA LEU A 45 -0.07 -5.13 -14.97
C LEU A 45 -1.19 -6.04 -14.49
N SER A 46 -1.48 -7.07 -15.29
CA SER A 46 -2.34 -8.18 -14.88
C SER A 46 -1.70 -9.02 -13.78
N LYS A 47 -2.52 -9.80 -13.07
CA LYS A 47 -2.03 -10.76 -12.07
C LYS A 47 -1.08 -11.80 -12.69
N GLU A 48 -1.29 -12.17 -13.96
CA GLU A 48 -0.44 -13.11 -14.70
C GLU A 48 0.94 -12.51 -15.02
N GLU A 49 0.99 -11.24 -15.42
CA GLU A 49 2.25 -10.52 -15.66
C GLU A 49 3.05 -10.34 -14.36
N ILE A 50 2.36 -9.96 -13.27
CA ILE A 50 2.99 -9.84 -11.95
C ILE A 50 3.54 -11.18 -11.48
N LEU A 51 2.76 -12.27 -11.61
CA LEU A 51 3.22 -13.62 -11.26
C LEU A 51 4.47 -14.01 -12.05
N LYS A 52 4.47 -13.78 -13.37
CA LYS A 52 5.61 -14.07 -14.24
C LYS A 52 6.87 -13.30 -13.80
N HIS A 53 6.73 -12.04 -13.41
CA HIS A 53 7.86 -11.25 -12.92
C HIS A 53 8.32 -11.73 -11.54
N ALA A 54 7.41 -12.00 -10.62
CA ALA A 54 7.71 -12.46 -9.27
C ALA A 54 8.53 -13.76 -9.25
N HIS A 55 8.25 -14.70 -10.16
CA HIS A 55 8.99 -15.96 -10.29
C HIS A 55 10.47 -15.81 -10.71
N THR A 56 10.94 -14.59 -11.00
CA THR A 56 12.36 -14.31 -11.22
C THR A 56 13.11 -13.98 -9.93
N GLY A 57 12.40 -13.82 -8.82
CA GLY A 57 12.95 -13.75 -7.45
C GLY A 57 12.65 -15.04 -6.67
N ILE A 58 13.11 -15.07 -5.42
CA ILE A 58 12.93 -16.22 -4.52
C ILE A 58 12.01 -15.80 -3.36
N GLY A 59 11.03 -16.65 -3.06
CA GLY A 59 10.14 -16.46 -1.90
C GLY A 59 8.93 -15.56 -2.15
N GLU A 60 8.35 -15.06 -1.06
CA GLU A 60 7.24 -14.11 -1.10
C GLU A 60 7.78 -12.68 -1.26
N TRP A 61 6.88 -11.70 -1.31
CA TRP A 61 7.28 -10.29 -1.43
C TRP A 61 8.21 -9.80 -0.30
N THR A 62 8.17 -10.45 0.87
CA THR A 62 9.11 -10.14 1.97
C THR A 62 10.53 -10.47 1.57
N GLU A 63 10.78 -11.72 1.17
CA GLU A 63 12.10 -12.19 0.80
C GLU A 63 12.63 -11.45 -0.44
N ILE A 64 11.78 -11.23 -1.46
CA ILE A 64 12.16 -10.47 -2.65
C ILE A 64 12.55 -9.02 -2.29
N ALA A 65 11.84 -8.38 -1.35
CA ALA A 65 12.15 -7.02 -0.91
C ALA A 65 13.44 -6.94 -0.08
N GLU A 66 13.76 -7.96 0.71
CA GLU A 66 15.00 -8.04 1.47
C GLU A 66 16.23 -8.26 0.60
N GLU A 67 16.10 -9.04 -0.48
CA GLU A 67 17.19 -9.29 -1.45
C GLU A 67 17.41 -8.13 -2.43
N TYR A 68 16.44 -7.23 -2.56
CA TYR A 68 16.52 -6.11 -3.49
C TYR A 68 17.56 -5.07 -3.07
N CYS A 69 18.54 -4.80 -3.95
CA CYS A 69 19.62 -3.84 -3.69
C CYS A 69 19.70 -2.69 -4.71
N GLY A 70 18.69 -2.52 -5.56
CA GLY A 70 18.59 -1.39 -6.51
C GLY A 70 19.51 -1.44 -7.74
N VAL A 71 20.50 -2.32 -7.77
CA VAL A 71 21.48 -2.43 -8.88
C VAL A 71 21.21 -3.61 -9.82
N THR A 72 20.44 -4.60 -9.38
CA THR A 72 20.12 -5.82 -10.14
C THR A 72 18.86 -5.65 -10.97
N ASN A 73 18.90 -6.12 -12.22
CA ASN A 73 17.82 -5.93 -13.19
C ASN A 73 16.85 -7.14 -13.30
N ALA A 74 16.59 -7.82 -12.18
CA ALA A 74 15.61 -8.91 -12.18
C ALA A 74 14.18 -8.34 -12.28
N PRO A 75 13.27 -8.95 -13.06
CA PRO A 75 11.89 -8.49 -13.16
C PRO A 75 11.15 -8.40 -11.81
N ALA A 76 11.43 -9.30 -10.85
CA ALA A 76 10.86 -9.23 -9.51
C ALA A 76 11.29 -7.95 -8.77
N TYR A 77 12.55 -7.58 -8.90
CA TYR A 77 13.11 -6.35 -8.31
C TYR A 77 12.55 -5.09 -8.95
N MET A 78 12.19 -5.14 -10.24
CA MET A 78 11.42 -4.06 -10.84
C MET A 78 10.06 -3.86 -10.15
N LEU A 79 9.40 -4.91 -9.67
CA LEU A 79 8.13 -4.75 -8.95
C LEU A 79 8.34 -4.19 -7.55
N ILE A 80 9.39 -4.61 -6.84
CA ILE A 80 9.77 -3.99 -5.56
C ILE A 80 10.03 -2.49 -5.74
N SER A 81 10.78 -2.11 -6.78
CA SER A 81 11.06 -0.69 -7.03
C SER A 81 9.80 0.14 -7.32
N ARG A 82 8.73 -0.46 -7.86
CA ARG A 82 7.42 0.21 -8.00
C ARG A 82 6.73 0.44 -6.65
N LEU A 83 6.81 -0.51 -5.73
CA LEU A 83 6.29 -0.36 -4.37
C LEU A 83 7.10 0.69 -3.59
N GLU A 84 8.42 0.70 -3.74
CA GLU A 84 9.26 1.73 -3.12
C GLU A 84 9.04 3.12 -3.71
N ALA A 85 8.83 3.22 -5.03
CA ALA A 85 8.59 4.49 -5.71
C ALA A 85 7.28 5.18 -5.24
N ILE A 86 6.30 4.40 -4.78
CA ILE A 86 5.09 4.96 -4.15
C ILE A 86 5.27 5.22 -2.65
N GLY A 87 6.44 4.95 -2.06
CA GLY A 87 6.77 5.32 -0.68
C GLY A 87 6.70 4.18 0.34
N LEU A 88 6.57 2.92 -0.08
CA LEU A 88 6.75 1.78 0.82
C LEU A 88 8.24 1.52 1.07
N THR A 89 8.59 1.06 2.27
CA THR A 89 9.91 0.50 2.57
C THR A 89 9.83 -1.03 2.59
N PRO A 90 10.95 -1.79 2.52
CA PRO A 90 10.90 -3.25 2.61
C PRO A 90 10.14 -3.78 3.84
N PRO A 91 10.29 -3.20 5.06
CA PRO A 91 9.43 -3.56 6.19
C PRO A 91 7.93 -3.30 5.97
N ASP A 92 7.57 -2.23 5.26
CA ASP A 92 6.16 -1.95 4.95
C ASP A 92 5.61 -2.95 3.92
N ILE A 93 6.42 -3.43 2.98
CA ILE A 93 6.04 -4.50 2.03
C ILE A 93 5.72 -5.78 2.80
N HIS A 94 6.58 -6.18 3.75
CA HIS A 94 6.29 -7.28 4.66
C HIS A 94 4.97 -7.06 5.42
N HIS A 95 4.81 -5.88 6.02
CA HIS A 95 3.61 -5.59 6.80
C HIS A 95 2.32 -5.60 5.98
N LEU A 96 2.40 -5.11 4.74
CA LEU A 96 1.32 -5.12 3.78
C LEU A 96 0.97 -6.55 3.37
N GLU A 97 1.97 -7.40 3.15
CA GLU A 97 1.77 -8.80 2.75
C GLU A 97 1.12 -9.64 3.87
N TYR A 98 1.46 -9.37 5.12
CA TYR A 98 1.01 -10.15 6.28
C TYR A 98 -0.08 -9.48 7.14
N LEU A 99 -0.52 -8.28 6.78
CA LEU A 99 -1.51 -7.48 7.51
C LEU A 99 -1.15 -7.24 8.99
N ASN A 100 0.14 -7.00 9.30
CA ASN A 100 0.63 -7.04 10.68
C ASN A 100 1.31 -5.75 11.18
N ASN A 101 1.20 -4.62 10.45
CA ASN A 101 1.63 -3.32 11.00
C ASN A 101 0.79 -2.95 12.24
N LYS A 102 1.41 -2.88 13.41
CA LYS A 102 0.73 -2.60 14.68
C LYS A 102 0.02 -1.24 14.71
N GLU A 103 0.58 -0.21 14.09
CA GLU A 103 -0.04 1.12 14.03
C GLU A 103 -1.34 1.09 13.24
N VAL A 104 -1.37 0.35 12.13
CA VAL A 104 -2.59 0.14 11.35
C VAL A 104 -3.60 -0.68 12.15
N LEU A 105 -3.16 -1.78 12.78
CA LEU A 105 -4.03 -2.66 13.56
C LEU A 105 -4.68 -1.95 14.75
N GLN A 106 -3.98 -1.03 15.41
CA GLN A 106 -4.52 -0.23 16.53
C GLN A 106 -5.64 0.73 16.10
N ARG A 107 -5.67 1.10 14.82
CA ARG A 107 -6.63 2.05 14.24
C ARG A 107 -7.81 1.38 13.54
N LEU A 108 -7.87 0.04 13.59
CA LEU A 108 -8.98 -0.68 12.99
C LEU A 108 -10.32 -0.24 13.61
N PRO A 109 -11.40 -0.21 12.81
CA PRO A 109 -12.74 0.04 13.33
C PRO A 109 -13.10 -1.05 14.35
N GLY A 110 -13.61 -0.63 15.52
CA GLY A 110 -13.87 -1.54 16.64
C GLY A 110 -12.65 -1.87 17.51
N GLY A 111 -11.49 -1.27 17.21
CA GLY A 111 -10.26 -1.42 17.99
C GLY A 111 -9.36 -2.54 17.49
N PHE A 112 -8.25 -2.74 18.22
CA PHE A 112 -7.19 -3.67 17.85
C PHE A 112 -7.70 -5.12 17.73
N ARG A 113 -7.39 -5.74 16.59
CA ARG A 113 -7.55 -7.18 16.36
C ARG A 113 -6.53 -7.67 15.34
N TRP A 114 -6.22 -8.96 15.39
CA TRP A 114 -5.41 -9.59 14.35
C TRP A 114 -6.26 -9.91 13.13
N LEU A 115 -5.71 -9.62 11.95
CA LEU A 115 -6.33 -9.85 10.66
C LEU A 115 -5.81 -11.14 10.04
N LYS A 116 -6.64 -11.78 9.22
CA LYS A 116 -6.26 -12.96 8.45
C LYS A 116 -5.85 -12.52 7.06
N LYS A 117 -4.56 -12.64 6.75
CA LYS A 117 -4.01 -12.28 5.43
C LYS A 117 -4.69 -13.00 4.27
N ASN A 118 -5.30 -14.17 4.47
CA ASN A 118 -6.03 -14.90 3.42
C ASN A 118 -7.55 -14.65 3.40
N VAL A 119 -8.05 -13.64 4.12
CA VAL A 119 -9.45 -13.22 4.12
C VAL A 119 -9.56 -11.86 3.44
N ARG A 120 -10.26 -11.80 2.30
CA ARG A 120 -10.40 -10.59 1.48
C ARG A 120 -10.89 -9.39 2.29
N GLU A 121 -11.91 -9.59 3.13
CA GLU A 121 -12.54 -8.54 3.92
C GLU A 121 -11.57 -7.91 4.93
N ASP A 122 -10.66 -8.73 5.47
CA ASP A 122 -9.60 -8.28 6.36
C ASP A 122 -8.53 -7.48 5.60
N VAL A 123 -8.22 -7.83 4.35
CA VAL A 123 -7.31 -7.04 3.49
C VAL A 123 -7.93 -5.68 3.18
N VAL A 124 -9.21 -5.66 2.83
CA VAL A 124 -9.95 -4.42 2.50
C VAL A 124 -9.91 -3.44 3.68
N VAL A 125 -10.30 -3.88 4.88
CA VAL A 125 -10.31 -2.99 6.05
C VAL A 125 -8.89 -2.55 6.43
N TYR A 126 -7.88 -3.42 6.25
CA TYR A 126 -6.49 -3.05 6.49
C TYR A 126 -6.03 -1.93 5.54
N PHE A 127 -6.30 -2.06 4.24
CA PHE A 127 -5.91 -1.06 3.24
C PHE A 127 -6.61 0.28 3.47
N GLU A 128 -7.89 0.27 3.80
CA GLU A 128 -8.63 1.50 4.11
C GLU A 128 -8.10 2.19 5.37
N THR A 129 -7.85 1.40 6.42
CA THR A 129 -7.32 1.91 7.68
C THR A 129 -5.89 2.44 7.49
N TYR A 130 -5.08 1.75 6.69
CA TYR A 130 -3.73 2.20 6.37
C TYR A 130 -3.76 3.50 5.56
N ALA A 131 -4.62 3.59 4.54
CA ALA A 131 -4.79 4.81 3.76
C ALA A 131 -5.25 6.00 4.61
N ALA A 132 -6.22 5.81 5.51
CA ALA A 132 -6.68 6.84 6.42
C ALA A 132 -5.57 7.32 7.36
N TRP A 133 -4.81 6.39 7.95
CA TRP A 133 -3.68 6.73 8.80
C TRP A 133 -2.57 7.50 8.06
N LEU A 134 -2.27 7.13 6.82
CA LEU A 134 -1.30 7.85 5.99
C LEU A 134 -1.80 9.27 5.64
N GLU A 135 -3.10 9.45 5.42
CA GLU A 135 -3.72 10.75 5.17
C GLU A 135 -3.62 11.66 6.40
N GLU A 136 -3.92 11.15 7.60
CA GLU A 136 -3.71 11.88 8.87
C GLU A 136 -2.25 12.32 9.02
N ARG A 137 -1.31 11.41 8.73
CA ARG A 137 0.13 11.72 8.77
C ARG A 137 0.50 12.78 7.75
N LEU A 138 -0.07 12.74 6.55
CA LEU A 138 0.21 13.72 5.50
C LEU A 138 -0.27 15.13 5.90
N LEU A 139 -1.47 15.24 6.49
CA LEU A 139 -2.05 16.51 6.93
C LEU A 139 -1.17 17.23 7.97
N ASN A 140 -0.44 16.50 8.80
CA ASN A 140 0.48 17.09 9.78
C ASN A 140 1.65 17.86 9.14
N TYR A 141 1.91 17.66 7.84
CA TYR A 141 2.97 18.35 7.09
C TYR A 141 2.44 19.43 6.14
N ILE A 142 1.12 19.63 6.07
CA ILE A 142 0.51 20.64 5.19
C ILE A 142 0.26 21.91 6.02
N GLU A 143 1.01 22.96 5.70
CA GLU A 143 0.73 24.29 6.21
C GLU A 143 -0.39 24.92 5.36
N ILE A 144 -1.55 25.15 5.97
CA ILE A 144 -2.64 25.89 5.33
C ILE A 144 -2.41 27.38 5.61
N PRO A 145 -2.18 28.22 4.58
CA PRO A 145 -2.10 29.65 4.79
C PRO A 145 -3.44 30.14 5.35
N LYS A 146 -3.38 30.93 6.43
CA LYS A 146 -4.58 31.55 7.00
C LYS A 146 -5.18 32.49 5.96
N PRO A 147 -6.51 32.51 5.79
CA PRO A 147 -7.15 33.52 4.94
C PRO A 147 -6.72 34.91 5.41
N GLU A 148 -6.36 35.78 4.48
CA GLU A 148 -6.06 37.17 4.78
C GLU A 148 -7.31 37.80 5.39
N GLU A 149 -7.21 38.34 6.62
CA GLU A 149 -8.32 39.04 7.25
C GLU A 149 -8.74 40.17 6.31
N ALA A 150 -9.98 40.12 5.82
CA ALA A 150 -10.50 41.14 4.91
C ALA A 150 -10.33 42.51 5.55
N VAL A 151 -9.45 43.34 4.98
CA VAL A 151 -9.24 44.70 5.43
C VAL A 151 -10.56 45.45 5.26
N PRO A 152 -11.16 46.01 6.32
CA PRO A 152 -12.39 46.78 6.18
C PRO A 152 -12.11 48.00 5.31
N VAL A 153 -12.77 48.07 4.16
CA VAL A 153 -12.78 49.26 3.31
C VAL A 153 -13.66 50.29 4.02
N PHE A 154 -13.05 51.27 4.69
CA PHE A 154 -13.76 52.43 5.18
C PHE A 154 -13.99 53.40 4.02
N ALA A 155 -15.26 53.71 3.76
CA ALA A 155 -15.74 54.67 2.75
C ALA A 155 -15.75 56.10 3.30
#